data_AF-A0A955NPQ4-F1
#
_entry.id   AF-A0A955NPQ4-F1
#
_cell.length_a   1.000
_cell.length_b   1.000
_cell.length_c   1.000
_cell.angle_alpha   90.00
_cell.angle_beta   90.00
_cell.angle_gamma   90.00
#
_symmetry.space_group_name_H-M   'P 1'
#
loop_
_entity.id
_entity.type
_entity.pdbx_description
1 polymer ?
#
loop_
_entity_poly.entity_id
_entity_poly.type
_entity_poly.pdbx_seq_one_letter_code
_entity_poly.pdbx_strand_id
1 'polypeptide(L)'
;RPKDLIGYTGMKGSLPFLADAFFSRLYPIYGRRIEITHLMFRGYKMREIDLSPPERDLIADQNYLLIYQRGFFSNYKVSEFHMENLKRFSEEVRASGAELILLDLPVTQEMRDLEKEFAQEWDDRIQRFSEDNQVRYLDLRDHPEMLFRDINHLSNISAKEVSERWLQPLVDEGLGQ
;
A
#
# COMPACT_ATOMS: atom_id res chain seq x y z
N ARG A 1 19.58 17.23 -12.36
CA ARG A 1 19.15 16.45 -13.54
C ARG A 1 17.80 17.02 -14.01
N PRO A 2 17.43 16.93 -15.29
CA PRO A 2 16.09 17.30 -15.74
C PRO A 2 15.06 16.45 -14.98
N LYS A 3 13.93 17.04 -14.59
CA LYS A 3 12.82 16.33 -13.94
C LYS A 3 11.79 15.95 -14.99
N ASP A 4 11.42 14.69 -15.03
CA ASP A 4 10.32 14.22 -15.87
C ASP A 4 9.00 14.46 -15.14
N LEU A 5 8.43 15.64 -15.37
CA LEU A 5 7.19 16.09 -14.75
C LEU A 5 6.00 15.69 -15.61
N ILE A 6 5.04 14.96 -15.03
CA ILE A 6 3.79 14.56 -15.71
C ILE A 6 2.58 15.10 -14.93
N GLY A 7 1.57 15.57 -15.68
CA GLY A 7 0.29 15.99 -15.14
C GLY A 7 -0.56 14.80 -14.67
N TYR A 8 -0.92 14.81 -13.39
CA TYR A 8 -1.63 13.74 -12.69
C TYR A 8 -2.86 13.16 -13.41
N THR A 9 -3.73 14.03 -13.93
CA THR A 9 -5.02 13.64 -14.52
C THR A 9 -4.88 13.10 -15.94
N GLY A 10 -3.70 13.24 -16.55
CA GLY A 10 -3.40 12.73 -17.89
C GLY A 10 -2.86 11.30 -17.90
N MET A 11 -2.62 10.70 -16.73
CA MET A 11 -2.04 9.36 -16.63
C MET A 11 -3.14 8.28 -16.59
N LYS A 12 -3.02 7.29 -17.48
CA LYS A 12 -3.80 6.05 -17.41
C LYS A 12 -3.43 5.34 -16.11
N GLY A 13 -4.40 4.86 -15.33
CA GLY A 13 -4.12 4.32 -13.99
C GLY A 13 -3.71 5.37 -12.94
N SER A 14 -4.06 6.65 -13.11
CA SER A 14 -3.79 7.71 -12.10
C SER A 14 -4.55 7.57 -10.77
N LEU A 15 -5.54 6.69 -10.74
CA LEU A 15 -6.43 6.46 -9.60
C LEU A 15 -5.70 6.05 -8.31
N PRO A 16 -4.74 5.12 -8.32
CA PRO A 16 -4.04 4.70 -7.10
C PRO A 16 -2.90 5.64 -6.71
N PHE A 17 -2.42 6.48 -7.62
CA PHE A 17 -1.56 7.57 -7.24
C PHE A 17 -2.32 8.57 -6.38
N LEU A 18 -3.58 8.91 -6.73
CA LEU A 18 -4.40 9.80 -5.89
C LEU A 18 -4.44 9.28 -4.45
N ALA A 19 -4.46 7.96 -4.32
CA ALA A 19 -4.34 7.26 -3.07
C ALA A 19 -2.96 7.53 -2.40
N ASP A 20 -1.80 7.38 -3.08
CA ASP A 20 -0.45 7.70 -2.53
C ASP A 20 -0.24 9.14 -2.05
N ALA A 21 -0.81 10.12 -2.76
CA ALA A 21 -0.80 11.50 -2.28
C ALA A 21 -1.80 11.77 -1.13
N PHE A 22 -2.87 10.98 -1.01
CA PHE A 22 -3.85 11.03 0.10
C PHE A 22 -3.42 10.23 1.33
N PHE A 23 -2.56 9.23 1.16
CA PHE A 23 -2.07 8.28 2.15
C PHE A 23 -1.16 8.94 3.21
N SER A 24 -1.46 10.13 3.73
CA SER A 24 -0.71 10.74 4.85
C SER A 24 -1.53 11.00 6.11
N ARG A 25 -2.83 10.63 6.12
CA ARG A 25 -3.68 10.75 7.30
C ARG A 25 -4.49 9.48 7.55
N LEU A 26 -3.97 8.59 8.40
CA LEU A 26 -4.66 7.91 9.52
C LEU A 26 -4.05 6.54 9.90
N TYR A 27 -4.23 6.25 11.19
CA TYR A 27 -3.91 5.07 12.01
C TYR A 27 -2.49 4.48 11.88
N PRO A 28 -1.51 4.98 12.67
CA PRO A 28 -0.35 4.18 13.01
C PRO A 28 -0.82 2.96 13.82
N ILE A 29 -0.91 1.84 13.13
CA ILE A 29 -0.97 0.53 13.76
C ILE A 29 0.47 0.18 14.13
N TYR A 30 0.68 -0.36 15.33
CA TYR A 30 1.97 -0.91 15.71
C TYR A 30 2.45 -1.92 14.64
N GLY A 31 3.42 -1.50 13.83
CA GLY A 31 4.15 -2.32 12.86
C GLY A 31 3.66 -2.33 11.41
N ARG A 32 2.36 -2.16 11.12
CA ARG A 32 1.84 -2.13 9.73
C ARG A 32 0.68 -1.18 9.55
N ARG A 33 0.85 -0.15 8.73
CA ARG A 33 -0.21 0.81 8.43
C ARG A 33 -1.29 0.18 7.54
N ILE A 34 -2.50 -0.02 8.09
CA ILE A 34 -3.69 -0.35 7.27
C ILE A 34 -4.28 0.96 6.77
N GLU A 35 -4.27 1.14 5.46
CA GLU A 35 -4.77 2.34 4.81
C GLU A 35 -6.10 2.02 4.13
N ILE A 36 -7.17 2.68 4.59
CA ILE A 36 -8.51 2.51 4.05
C ILE A 36 -8.80 3.69 3.10
N THR A 37 -8.85 3.42 1.80
CA THR A 37 -9.12 4.45 0.79
C THR A 37 -10.55 4.36 0.27
N HIS A 38 -11.28 5.47 0.38
CA HIS A 38 -12.43 5.72 -0.48
C HIS A 38 -11.95 6.59 -1.62
N LEU A 39 -12.20 6.16 -2.86
CA LEU A 39 -11.97 6.96 -4.05
C LEU A 39 -13.01 8.09 -4.11
N MET A 40 -12.85 9.11 -3.26
CA MET A 40 -13.68 10.31 -3.30
C MET A 40 -13.05 11.34 -4.22
N PHE A 41 -13.53 11.37 -5.47
CA PHE A 41 -13.19 12.39 -6.45
C PHE A 41 -13.84 13.74 -6.09
N ARG A 42 -13.30 14.47 -5.11
CA ARG A 42 -13.69 15.88 -4.90
C ARG A 42 -12.47 16.79 -4.99
N GLY A 43 -12.39 17.53 -6.09
CA GLY A 43 -11.61 18.77 -6.20
C GLY A 43 -10.10 18.60 -6.19
N TYR A 44 -9.55 17.74 -7.06
CA TYR A 44 -8.09 17.69 -7.24
C TYR A 44 -7.58 18.86 -8.06
N LYS A 45 -6.63 19.60 -7.49
CA LYS A 45 -5.76 20.48 -8.27
C LYS A 45 -4.73 19.62 -8.99
N MET A 46 -4.49 19.91 -10.27
CA MET A 46 -3.38 19.28 -11.00
C MET A 46 -2.09 19.49 -10.23
N ARG A 47 -1.40 18.38 -9.91
CA ARG A 47 -0.04 18.37 -9.39
C ARG A 47 0.85 17.71 -10.42
N GLU A 48 2.02 18.28 -10.62
CA GLU A 48 3.09 17.64 -11.37
C GLU A 48 3.79 16.65 -10.44
N ILE A 49 4.04 15.44 -10.93
CA ILE A 49 4.79 14.42 -10.21
C ILE A 49 6.14 14.21 -10.90
N ASP A 50 7.20 14.11 -10.12
CA ASP A 50 8.53 13.71 -10.59
C ASP A 50 8.59 12.19 -10.68
N LEU A 51 8.74 11.66 -11.90
CA LEU A 51 8.89 10.22 -12.16
C LEU A 51 10.36 9.80 -12.32
N SER A 52 11.32 10.69 -12.04
CA SER A 52 12.73 10.32 -12.08
C SER A 52 13.03 9.19 -11.10
N PRO A 53 13.98 8.28 -11.42
CA PRO A 53 14.42 7.27 -10.47
C PRO A 53 14.85 7.91 -9.14
N PRO A 54 14.43 7.35 -8.00
CA PRO A 54 14.75 7.90 -6.69
C PRO A 54 16.25 7.77 -6.40
N GLU A 55 16.81 8.74 -5.69
CA GLU A 55 18.12 8.60 -5.05
C GLU A 55 17.91 8.26 -3.57
N ARG A 56 18.33 7.05 -3.17
CA ARG A 56 18.17 6.56 -1.79
C ARG A 56 19.34 6.99 -0.92
N ASP A 57 19.03 7.41 0.31
CA ASP A 57 20.04 7.61 1.35
C ASP A 57 20.20 6.29 2.13
N LEU A 58 21.27 5.57 1.82
CA LEU A 58 21.55 4.25 2.41
C LEU A 58 21.75 4.31 3.93
N ILE A 59 22.23 5.43 4.47
CA ILE A 59 22.41 5.58 5.92
C ILE A 59 21.04 5.79 6.58
N ALA A 60 20.19 6.64 5.99
CA ALA A 60 18.83 6.84 6.48
C ALA A 60 18.03 5.53 6.44
N ASP A 61 18.15 4.78 5.35
CA ASP A 61 17.48 3.49 5.17
C ASP A 61 17.90 2.47 6.23
N GLN A 62 19.21 2.33 6.48
CA GLN A 62 19.72 1.45 7.54
C GLN A 62 19.21 1.85 8.93
N ASN A 63 19.19 3.15 9.22
CA ASN A 63 18.67 3.65 10.49
C ASN A 63 17.17 3.34 10.63
N TYR A 64 16.40 3.49 9.55
CA TYR A 64 14.99 3.13 9.54
C TYR A 64 14.78 1.63 9.76
N LEU A 65 15.53 0.75 9.09
CA LEU A 65 15.45 -0.71 9.30
C LEU A 65 15.71 -1.09 10.76
N LEU A 66 16.72 -0.47 11.39
CA LEU A 66 17.02 -0.70 12.80
C LEU A 66 15.90 -0.25 13.73
N ILE A 67 15.22 0.87 13.42
CA ILE A 67 14.04 1.33 14.17
C ILE A 67 12.91 0.30 14.05
N TYR A 68 12.65 -0.22 12.85
CA TYR A 68 11.65 -1.26 12.64
C TYR A 68 12.00 -2.54 13.41
N GLN A 69 13.22 -3.04 13.25
CA GLN A 69 13.68 -4.26 13.92
C GLN A 69 13.59 -4.16 15.45
N ARG A 70 14.11 -3.07 16.04
CA ARG A 70 14.21 -2.92 17.50
C ARG A 70 12.89 -2.49 18.15
N GLY A 71 12.14 -1.62 17.48
CA GLY A 71 10.95 -1.00 18.03
C GLY A 71 9.66 -1.69 17.62
N PHE A 72 9.39 -1.72 16.32
CA PHE A 72 8.09 -2.14 15.79
C PHE A 72 7.91 -3.66 15.74
N PHE A 73 8.98 -4.37 15.39
CA PHE A 73 8.92 -5.79 15.07
C PHE A 73 9.34 -6.71 16.22
N SER A 74 10.17 -6.24 17.15
CA SER A 74 10.71 -7.05 18.26
C SER A 74 9.65 -7.72 19.15
N ASN A 75 8.42 -7.21 19.17
CA ASN A 75 7.27 -7.81 19.85
C ASN A 75 5.99 -7.67 19.02
N TYR A 76 6.12 -7.76 17.69
CA TYR A 76 4.97 -7.60 16.82
C TYR A 76 3.87 -8.62 17.15
N LYS A 77 2.64 -8.13 17.20
CA LYS A 77 1.42 -8.93 17.27
C LYS A 77 0.38 -8.27 16.39
N VAL A 78 -0.39 -9.08 15.68
CA VAL A 78 -1.54 -8.54 14.95
C VAL A 78 -2.53 -7.98 15.96
N SER A 79 -3.00 -6.76 15.73
CA SER A 79 -3.92 -6.07 16.63
C SER A 79 -5.35 -6.54 16.39
N GLU A 80 -5.94 -7.25 17.36
CA GLU A 80 -7.36 -7.65 17.31
C GLU A 80 -8.30 -6.47 17.09
N PHE A 81 -8.01 -5.32 17.71
CA PHE A 81 -8.79 -4.11 17.54
C PHE A 81 -8.81 -3.65 16.07
N HIS A 82 -7.68 -3.77 15.36
CA HIS A 82 -7.62 -3.39 13.95
C HIS A 82 -8.29 -4.42 13.05
N MET A 83 -8.16 -5.71 13.34
CA MET A 83 -8.87 -6.76 12.60
C MET A 83 -10.40 -6.61 12.72
N GLU A 84 -10.89 -6.28 13.92
CA GLU A 84 -12.31 -5.99 14.15
C GLU A 84 -12.79 -4.74 13.40
N ASN A 85 -11.98 -3.67 13.38
CA ASN A 85 -12.32 -2.47 12.59
C ASN A 85 -12.31 -2.76 11.08
N LEU A 86 -11.35 -3.54 10.60
CA LEU A 86 -11.31 -3.95 9.20
C LEU A 86 -12.55 -4.78 8.83
N LYS A 87 -12.98 -5.66 9.73
CA LYS A 87 -14.22 -6.44 9.57
C LYS A 87 -15.42 -5.52 9.42
N ARG A 88 -15.64 -4.61 10.36
CA ARG A 88 -16.75 -3.64 10.30
C ARG A 88 -16.72 -2.82 9.02
N PHE A 89 -15.53 -2.37 8.64
CA PHE A 89 -15.38 -1.63 7.40
C PHE A 89 -15.74 -2.47 6.16
N SER A 90 -15.34 -3.75 6.13
CA SER A 90 -15.74 -4.66 5.04
C SER A 90 -17.26 -4.87 4.96
N GLU A 91 -17.94 -4.91 6.11
CA GLU A 91 -19.40 -5.03 6.19
C GLU A 91 -20.09 -3.76 5.67
N GLU A 92 -19.58 -2.57 6.01
CA GLU A 92 -20.07 -1.27 5.51
C GLU A 92 -19.90 -1.14 4.00
N VAL A 93 -18.72 -1.48 3.47
CA VAL A 93 -18.45 -1.47 2.02
C VAL A 93 -19.41 -2.42 1.30
N ARG A 94 -19.57 -3.64 1.79
CA ARG A 94 -20.51 -4.62 1.21
C ARG A 94 -21.96 -4.14 1.27
N ALA A 95 -22.39 -3.54 2.38
CA ALA A 95 -23.73 -2.98 2.53
C ALA A 95 -24.02 -1.84 1.55
N SER A 96 -22.98 -1.11 1.11
CA SER A 96 -23.10 -0.09 0.07
C SER A 96 -23.18 -0.65 -1.36
N GLY A 97 -23.01 -1.97 -1.53
CA GLY A 97 -22.94 -2.63 -2.84
C GLY A 97 -21.56 -2.56 -3.50
N ALA A 98 -20.53 -2.10 -2.78
CA ALA A 98 -19.16 -2.05 -3.26
C ALA A 98 -18.38 -3.32 -2.87
N GLU A 99 -17.28 -3.58 -3.60
CA GLU A 99 -16.31 -4.64 -3.28
C GLU A 99 -15.14 -4.04 -2.51
N LEU A 100 -14.70 -4.73 -1.45
CA LEU A 100 -13.45 -4.44 -0.77
C LEU A 100 -12.35 -5.34 -1.32
N ILE A 101 -11.23 -4.73 -1.72
CA ILE A 101 -9.99 -5.43 -2.08
C ILE A 101 -8.90 -4.98 -1.11
N LEU A 102 -8.24 -5.93 -0.46
CA LEU A 102 -7.09 -5.70 0.41
C LEU A 102 -5.81 -5.90 -0.38
N LEU A 103 -4.87 -4.99 -0.23
CA LEU A 103 -3.58 -5.05 -0.88
C LEU A 103 -2.46 -4.83 0.13
N ASP A 104 -1.52 -5.77 0.16
CA ASP A 104 -0.20 -5.50 0.71
C ASP A 104 0.70 -5.03 -0.44
N LEU A 105 1.16 -3.78 -0.37
CA LEU A 105 1.97 -3.16 -1.43
C LEU A 105 3.39 -3.75 -1.47
N PRO A 106 4.10 -3.63 -2.61
CA PRO A 106 5.52 -3.95 -2.68
C PRO A 106 6.32 -3.23 -1.60
N VAL A 107 7.34 -3.93 -1.09
CA VAL A 107 8.31 -3.40 -0.13
C VAL A 107 9.73 -3.77 -0.58
N THR A 108 10.74 -3.11 -0.01
CA THR A 108 12.13 -3.50 -0.26
C THR A 108 12.40 -4.92 0.24
N GLN A 109 13.40 -5.60 -0.33
CA GLN A 109 13.76 -6.96 0.10
C GLN A 109 14.13 -6.98 1.59
N GLU A 110 14.85 -5.95 2.06
CA GLU A 110 15.25 -5.80 3.46
C GLU A 110 14.04 -5.70 4.39
N MET A 111 13.00 -4.95 3.99
CA MET A 111 11.76 -4.88 4.75
C MET A 111 11.01 -6.22 4.71
N ARG A 112 10.95 -6.87 3.55
CA ARG A 112 10.29 -8.17 3.41
C ARG A 112 10.94 -9.25 4.29
N ASP A 113 12.27 -9.24 4.38
CA ASP A 113 13.01 -10.15 5.25
C ASP A 113 12.70 -9.90 6.73
N LEU A 114 12.64 -8.62 7.16
CA LEU A 114 12.19 -8.27 8.51
C LEU A 114 10.76 -8.72 8.79
N GLU A 115 9.83 -8.54 7.85
CA GLU A 115 8.46 -9.02 8.02
C GLU A 115 8.37 -10.54 8.16
N LYS A 116 9.16 -11.28 7.37
CA LYS A 116 9.23 -12.75 7.48
C LYS A 116 9.84 -13.20 8.80
N GLU A 117 10.74 -12.42 9.39
CA GLU A 117 11.32 -12.73 10.69
C GLU A 117 10.34 -12.46 11.84
N PHE A 118 9.65 -11.31 11.80
CA PHE A 118 8.94 -10.80 12.99
C PHE A 118 7.42 -10.70 12.86
N ALA A 119 6.88 -10.59 11.65
CA ALA A 119 5.46 -10.36 11.38
C ALA A 119 4.77 -11.59 10.77
N GLN A 120 5.27 -12.80 11.04
CA GLN A 120 4.76 -14.05 10.48
C GLN A 120 3.25 -14.26 10.71
N GLU A 121 2.75 -13.80 11.87
CA GLU A 121 1.32 -13.90 12.21
C GLU A 121 0.43 -13.11 11.23
N TRP A 122 0.93 -12.02 10.63
CA TRP A 122 0.13 -11.20 9.72
C TRP A 122 -0.38 -11.98 8.51
N ASP A 123 0.50 -12.73 7.85
CA ASP A 123 0.18 -13.42 6.60
C ASP A 123 -0.97 -14.42 6.82
N ASP A 124 -0.91 -15.18 7.91
CA ASP A 124 -1.99 -16.10 8.32
C ASP A 124 -3.28 -15.35 8.67
N ARG A 125 -3.19 -14.24 9.40
CA ARG A 125 -4.36 -13.49 9.90
C ARG A 125 -5.10 -12.78 8.77
N ILE A 126 -4.38 -12.17 7.83
CA ILE A 126 -4.99 -11.45 6.71
C ILE A 126 -5.58 -12.42 5.69
N GLN A 127 -4.95 -13.58 5.49
CA GLN A 127 -5.48 -14.65 4.64
C GLN A 127 -6.79 -15.20 5.21
N ARG A 128 -6.83 -15.53 6.51
CA ARG A 128 -8.09 -15.96 7.16
C ARG A 128 -9.16 -14.88 7.10
N PHE A 129 -8.78 -13.62 7.33
CA PHE A 129 -9.71 -12.50 7.19
C PHE A 129 -10.33 -12.45 5.78
N SER A 130 -9.49 -12.59 4.75
CA SER A 130 -9.93 -12.62 3.35
C SER A 130 -10.95 -13.72 3.09
N GLU A 131 -10.68 -14.93 3.56
CA GLU A 131 -11.55 -16.10 3.41
C GLU A 131 -12.87 -15.95 4.19
N ASP A 132 -12.79 -15.64 5.48
CA ASP A 132 -13.94 -15.55 6.39
C ASP A 132 -14.90 -14.41 5.99
N ASN A 133 -14.37 -13.34 5.41
CA ASN A 133 -15.14 -12.15 5.06
C ASN A 133 -15.36 -12.02 3.55
N GLN A 134 -14.96 -13.02 2.73
CA GLN A 134 -15.11 -12.98 1.27
C GLN A 134 -14.55 -11.68 0.66
N VAL A 135 -13.40 -11.24 1.18
CA VAL A 135 -12.71 -10.03 0.74
C VAL A 135 -11.53 -10.46 -0.13
N ARG A 136 -11.38 -9.92 -1.33
CA ARG A 136 -10.24 -10.26 -2.19
C ARG A 136 -8.96 -9.72 -1.57
N TYR A 137 -7.95 -10.56 -1.38
CA TYR A 137 -6.63 -10.16 -0.89
C TYR A 137 -5.56 -10.37 -1.97
N LEU A 138 -4.70 -9.37 -2.14
CA LEU A 138 -3.58 -9.37 -3.08
C LEU A 138 -2.29 -9.04 -2.33
N ASP A 139 -1.38 -10.01 -2.27
CA ASP A 139 -0.03 -9.80 -1.74
C ASP A 139 0.92 -9.43 -2.87
N LEU A 140 1.42 -8.19 -2.85
CA LEU A 140 2.38 -7.67 -3.82
C LEU A 140 3.76 -7.42 -3.18
N ARG A 141 4.01 -7.91 -1.96
CA ARG A 141 5.25 -7.59 -1.23
C ARG A 141 6.51 -8.16 -1.86
N ASP A 142 6.40 -9.30 -2.54
CA ASP A 142 7.52 -10.02 -3.17
C ASP A 142 7.80 -9.53 -4.62
N HIS A 143 7.88 -8.20 -4.80
CA HIS A 143 8.22 -7.53 -6.07
C HIS A 143 9.48 -6.65 -5.94
N PRO A 144 10.68 -7.26 -5.81
CA PRO A 144 11.93 -6.54 -5.55
C PRO A 144 12.40 -5.72 -6.75
N GLU A 145 11.81 -5.91 -7.94
CA GLU A 145 12.10 -5.11 -9.13
C GLU A 145 11.58 -3.67 -9.04
N MET A 146 10.68 -3.39 -8.09
CA MET A 146 10.12 -2.05 -7.89
C MET A 146 11.16 -1.08 -7.33
N LEU A 147 11.03 0.20 -7.69
CA LEU A 147 11.84 1.30 -7.21
C LEU A 147 11.19 1.97 -6.01
N PHE A 148 11.98 2.22 -4.97
CA PHE A 148 11.52 2.76 -3.70
C PHE A 148 12.21 4.09 -3.38
N ARG A 149 11.47 5.03 -2.78
CA ARG A 149 12.04 6.30 -2.32
C ARG A 149 12.78 6.17 -0.98
N ASP A 150 12.42 5.16 -0.19
CA ASP A 150 13.00 4.75 1.08
C ASP A 150 12.72 3.25 1.30
N ILE A 151 12.93 2.70 2.50
CA ILE A 151 12.80 1.26 2.74
C ILE A 151 11.37 0.69 2.64
N ASN A 152 10.34 1.53 2.73
CA ASN A 152 8.95 1.06 2.86
C ASN A 152 7.93 1.84 2.04
N HIS A 153 8.37 2.81 1.23
CA HIS A 153 7.51 3.55 0.30
C HIS A 153 8.02 3.43 -1.12
N LEU A 154 7.08 3.14 -2.02
CA LEU A 154 7.32 3.16 -3.46
C LEU A 154 7.77 4.55 -3.91
N SER A 155 8.60 4.56 -4.94
CA SER A 155 8.82 5.76 -5.74
C SER A 155 7.57 6.07 -6.57
N ASN A 156 7.44 7.31 -7.05
CA ASN A 156 6.32 7.68 -7.91
C ASN A 156 6.26 6.83 -9.19
N ILE A 157 7.41 6.47 -9.77
CA ILE A 157 7.46 5.62 -10.97
C ILE A 157 6.99 4.19 -10.68
N SER A 158 7.37 3.58 -9.56
CA SER A 158 6.86 2.23 -9.27
C SER A 158 5.46 2.22 -8.69
N ALA A 159 5.01 3.30 -8.04
CA ALA A 159 3.58 3.50 -7.74
C ALA A 159 2.74 3.52 -9.05
N LYS A 160 3.30 4.10 -10.13
CA LYS A 160 2.70 4.01 -11.48
C LYS A 160 2.59 2.60 -11.97
N GLU A 161 3.72 1.90 -11.96
CA GLU A 161 3.79 0.53 -12.45
C GLU A 161 2.82 -0.35 -11.67
N VAL A 162 2.74 -0.17 -10.35
CA VAL A 162 1.80 -0.91 -9.51
C VAL A 162 0.34 -0.64 -9.92
N SER A 163 0.03 0.63 -10.13
CA SER A 163 -1.29 1.07 -10.54
C SER A 163 -1.71 0.47 -11.88
N GLU A 164 -0.83 0.53 -12.88
CA GLU A 164 -1.11 0.07 -14.23
C GLU A 164 -1.15 -1.46 -14.32
N ARG A 165 -0.28 -2.15 -13.59
CA ARG A 165 -0.10 -3.60 -13.69
C ARG A 165 -1.12 -4.39 -12.88
N TRP A 166 -1.49 -3.92 -11.68
CA TRP A 166 -2.36 -4.68 -10.77
C TRP A 166 -3.68 -3.98 -10.46
N LEU A 167 -3.72 -2.66 -10.35
CA LEU A 167 -4.94 -1.97 -9.89
C LEU A 167 -5.90 -1.60 -11.02
N GLN A 168 -5.40 -1.09 -12.15
CA GLN A 168 -6.23 -0.76 -13.30
C GLN A 168 -7.00 -1.99 -13.84
N PRO A 169 -6.40 -3.19 -13.95
CA PRO A 169 -7.14 -4.38 -14.35
C PRO A 169 -8.33 -4.70 -13.43
N LEU A 170 -8.20 -4.50 -12.11
CA LEU A 170 -9.29 -4.75 -11.16
C LEU A 170 -10.45 -3.75 -11.35
N VAL A 171 -10.12 -2.49 -11.64
CA VAL A 171 -11.12 -1.48 -11.98
C VAL A 171 -11.82 -1.83 -13.28
N ASP A 172 -11.05 -2.25 -14.30
CA ASP A 172 -11.59 -2.64 -15.60
C ASP A 172 -12.48 -3.90 -15.50
N GLU A 173 -12.11 -4.88 -14.67
CA GLU A 173 -12.92 -6.06 -14.32
C GLU A 173 -14.27 -5.64 -13.73
N GLY A 174 -14.27 -4.70 -12.78
CA GLY A 174 -15.48 -4.23 -12.10
C GLY A 174 -16.39 -3.35 -12.96
N LEU A 175 -15.84 -2.64 -13.96
CA LEU A 175 -16.62 -1.82 -14.90
C LEU A 175 -17.20 -2.63 -16.07
N GLY A 176 -16.70 -3.85 -16.30
CA GLY A 176 -17.18 -4.76 -17.34
C GLY A 176 -18.35 -5.67 -16.91
N GLN A 177 -18.75 -5.62 -15.64
CA GLN A 177 -19.93 -6.30 -15.07
C GLN A 177 -21.12 -5.33 -14.97
#